data_AF-A0A2E4Y2I3-F1
#
_entry.id   AF-A0A2E4Y2I3-F1
#
_cell.length_a   1.000
_cell.length_b   1.000
_cell.length_c   1.000
_cell.angle_alpha   90.00
_cell.angle_beta   90.00
_cell.angle_gamma   90.00
#
_symmetry.space_group_name_H-M   'P 1'
#
loop_
_entity.id
_entity.type
_entity.pdbx_description
1 polymer ?
#
loop_
_entity_poly.entity_id
_entity_poly.type
_entity_poly.pdbx_seq_one_letter_code
_entity_poly.pdbx_strand_id
1 'polypeptide(L)'
;MLNNDLIQKSRNIIKKSTLSFYDRINLKLTRFQLDRVINIEKSDIIISEHAMLFPWLGIYRLPIMMASEFGENSTVLFIVNDQVHRREQIWTRDPNLYFRGVNSQLQKNPLIMKCDRRKPLFMADPPSKDYLEKFKKRLIGKVEQNIIWHNSINKRKLTKNVKSKILKNTNSLFDDFSLQIDYVTNYSDFLARFNIYIFQKSNPDLYDKVLFVPFTEIMKNSSEFFDIFVNKSVQINQSLNRTINFQKINSLVPYKDNEIELSDLPLWAYCSKCNRRVRPEIKGDSTIFWCCSDETAQIFDDSSDNFRAFDVITIETFTGFLNPTVRVVGNIKNYSLAVDNVLKEVFNFSPPKRIVLSSKPIFKGIATGDTGCEDATLFSSLIEIEPRVLGDQLLTKWNETPKIKSEFI
;
A
#
# COMPACT_ATOMS: atom_id res chain seq x y z
N MET A 1 19.27 -12.55 -24.38
CA MET A 1 19.41 -13.59 -23.33
C MET A 1 19.24 -13.04 -21.91
N LEU A 2 19.79 -11.86 -21.55
CA LEU A 2 19.62 -11.29 -20.19
C LEU A 2 18.16 -11.00 -19.76
N ASN A 3 17.30 -10.51 -20.66
CA ASN A 3 15.94 -10.09 -20.25
C ASN A 3 15.05 -11.26 -19.80
N ASN A 4 15.11 -12.41 -20.47
CA ASN A 4 14.31 -13.57 -20.11
C ASN A 4 14.71 -14.15 -18.74
N ASP A 5 16.01 -14.10 -18.41
CA ASP A 5 16.50 -14.52 -17.09
C ASP A 5 15.93 -13.62 -15.97
N LEU A 6 16.01 -12.29 -16.12
CA LEU A 6 15.47 -11.34 -15.15
C LEU A 6 13.94 -11.45 -15.01
N ILE A 7 13.22 -11.73 -16.10
CA ILE A 7 11.78 -12.00 -16.05
C ILE A 7 11.50 -13.25 -15.23
N GLN A 8 12.17 -14.35 -15.53
CA GLN A 8 11.95 -15.61 -14.83
C GLN A 8 12.27 -15.50 -13.34
N LYS A 9 13.40 -14.87 -13.01
CA LYS A 9 13.83 -14.64 -11.62
C LYS A 9 12.87 -13.75 -10.85
N SER A 10 12.46 -12.61 -11.41
CA SER A 10 11.51 -11.71 -10.76
C SER A 10 10.15 -12.39 -10.54
N ARG A 11 9.65 -13.17 -11.51
CA ARG A 11 8.40 -13.96 -11.35
C ARG A 11 8.53 -15.04 -10.27
N ASN A 12 9.67 -15.72 -10.19
CA ASN A 12 9.96 -16.68 -9.12
C ASN A 12 10.00 -16.03 -7.72
N ILE A 13 10.54 -14.81 -7.63
CA ILE A 13 10.50 -14.02 -6.39
C ILE A 13 9.05 -13.74 -6.01
N ILE A 14 8.22 -13.24 -6.93
CA ILE A 14 6.81 -12.97 -6.63
C ILE A 14 6.10 -14.25 -6.16
N LYS A 15 6.33 -15.39 -6.82
CA LYS A 15 5.79 -16.69 -6.39
C LYS A 15 6.17 -17.02 -4.95
N LYS A 16 7.46 -17.00 -4.63
CA LYS A 16 7.97 -17.29 -3.28
C LYS A 16 7.43 -16.30 -2.24
N SER A 17 7.46 -15.01 -2.57
CA SER A 17 6.99 -13.94 -1.69
C SER A 17 5.48 -14.03 -1.42
N THR A 18 4.68 -14.41 -2.43
CA THR A 18 3.23 -14.60 -2.25
C THR A 18 2.95 -15.75 -1.29
N LEU A 19 3.57 -16.92 -1.51
CA LEU A 19 3.37 -18.09 -0.66
C LEU A 19 3.83 -17.82 0.78
N SER A 20 5.02 -17.24 0.94
CA SER A 20 5.58 -16.86 2.24
C SER A 20 4.69 -15.86 2.96
N PHE A 21 4.19 -14.84 2.27
CA PHE A 21 3.32 -13.84 2.87
C PHE A 21 2.01 -14.43 3.39
N TYR A 22 1.32 -15.25 2.59
CA TYR A 22 0.03 -15.84 2.98
C TYR A 22 0.18 -16.81 4.17
N ASP A 23 1.28 -17.57 4.20
CA ASP A 23 1.65 -18.38 5.37
C ASP A 23 1.91 -17.51 6.61
N ARG A 24 2.75 -16.47 6.46
CA ARG A 24 3.13 -15.52 7.53
C ARG A 24 1.93 -14.83 8.17
N ILE A 25 0.93 -14.45 7.37
CA ILE A 25 -0.28 -13.81 7.89
C ILE A 25 -1.38 -14.81 8.23
N ASN A 26 -1.14 -16.12 8.11
CA ASN A 26 -2.10 -17.20 8.36
C ASN A 26 -3.42 -17.06 7.56
N LEU A 27 -3.31 -16.72 6.27
CA LEU A 27 -4.42 -16.75 5.30
C LEU A 27 -4.17 -17.84 4.26
N LYS A 28 -5.19 -18.65 3.99
CA LYS A 28 -5.12 -19.64 2.91
C LYS A 28 -5.42 -18.99 1.57
N LEU A 29 -4.55 -19.22 0.59
CA LEU A 29 -4.87 -18.98 -0.81
C LEU A 29 -6.03 -19.87 -1.22
N THR A 30 -6.92 -19.36 -2.07
CA THR A 30 -7.91 -20.22 -2.73
C THR A 30 -7.25 -21.08 -3.80
N ARG A 31 -7.95 -22.10 -4.28
CA ARG A 31 -7.45 -22.95 -5.37
C ARG A 31 -7.07 -22.11 -6.60
N PHE A 32 -7.91 -21.16 -6.98
CA PHE A 32 -7.68 -20.30 -8.14
C PHE A 32 -6.48 -19.36 -7.94
N GLN A 33 -6.31 -18.79 -6.75
CA GLN A 33 -5.13 -17.98 -6.45
C GLN A 33 -3.84 -18.83 -6.47
N LEU A 34 -3.89 -20.04 -5.93
CA LEU A 34 -2.76 -20.97 -5.97
C LEU A 34 -2.39 -21.34 -7.42
N ASP A 35 -3.37 -21.62 -8.26
CA ASP A 35 -3.16 -21.90 -9.69
C ASP A 35 -2.49 -20.70 -10.39
N ARG A 36 -2.88 -19.47 -10.07
CA ARG A 36 -2.23 -18.24 -10.59
C ARG A 36 -0.78 -18.10 -10.12
N VAL A 37 -0.52 -18.37 -8.83
CA VAL A 37 0.85 -18.34 -8.27
C VAL A 37 1.75 -19.38 -8.92
N ILE A 38 1.24 -20.59 -9.15
CA ILE A 38 2.00 -21.68 -9.77
C ILE A 38 2.31 -21.36 -11.24
N ASN A 39 1.36 -20.77 -11.97
CA ASN A 39 1.45 -20.50 -13.41
C ASN A 39 1.94 -19.08 -13.75
N ILE A 40 2.37 -18.29 -12.76
CA ILE A 40 2.72 -16.87 -12.93
C ILE A 40 3.77 -16.64 -14.03
N GLU A 41 4.66 -17.62 -14.26
CA GLU A 41 5.68 -17.60 -15.31
C GLU A 41 5.10 -17.46 -16.72
N LYS A 42 3.90 -17.97 -16.96
CA LYS A 42 3.22 -17.97 -18.27
C LYS A 42 2.09 -16.95 -18.37
N SER A 43 1.74 -16.31 -17.27
CA SER A 43 0.62 -15.38 -17.20
C SER A 43 1.00 -13.99 -17.71
N ASP A 44 0.01 -13.31 -18.30
CA ASP A 44 0.00 -11.86 -18.37
C ASP A 44 -0.10 -11.28 -16.95
N ILE A 45 0.67 -10.24 -16.67
CA ILE A 45 0.71 -9.60 -15.35
C ILE A 45 0.07 -8.21 -15.44
N ILE A 46 -0.90 -7.97 -14.57
CA ILE A 46 -1.48 -6.64 -14.35
C ILE A 46 -1.12 -6.22 -12.94
N ILE A 47 -0.44 -5.09 -12.80
CA ILE A 47 0.19 -4.71 -11.53
C ILE A 47 -0.27 -3.34 -11.05
N SER A 48 -0.43 -3.20 -9.75
CA SER A 48 -0.54 -1.90 -9.07
C SER A 48 0.18 -1.96 -7.75
N GLU A 49 0.81 -0.85 -7.35
CA GLU A 49 1.57 -0.75 -6.11
C GLU A 49 1.09 0.43 -5.28
N HIS A 50 0.54 0.16 -4.10
CA HIS A 50 0.06 1.20 -3.20
C HIS A 50 0.08 0.73 -1.75
N ALA A 51 0.00 1.67 -0.82
CA ALA A 51 -0.10 1.34 0.59
C ALA A 51 -1.55 1.02 0.96
N MET A 52 -1.75 -0.16 1.54
CA MET A 52 -3.06 -0.70 1.91
C MET A 52 -3.11 -0.95 3.42
N LEU A 53 -2.96 0.13 4.19
CA LEU A 53 -2.96 0.11 5.66
C LEU A 53 -4.30 0.61 6.22
N PHE A 54 -4.57 1.92 6.19
CA PHE A 54 -5.93 2.46 6.21
C PHE A 54 -6.24 3.04 4.83
N PRO A 55 -6.50 2.19 3.82
CA PRO A 55 -6.61 2.66 2.46
C PRO A 55 -7.79 3.62 2.31
N TRP A 56 -7.55 4.76 1.65
CA TRP A 56 -8.64 5.51 1.05
C TRP A 56 -9.41 4.63 0.08
N LEU A 57 -10.71 4.89 -0.08
CA LEU A 57 -11.56 4.12 -0.99
C LEU A 57 -10.98 4.09 -2.41
N GLY A 58 -10.34 5.17 -2.87
CA GLY A 58 -9.68 5.20 -4.18
C GLY A 58 -8.53 4.19 -4.31
N ILE A 59 -7.74 3.98 -3.25
CA ILE A 59 -6.69 2.96 -3.23
C ILE A 59 -7.31 1.56 -3.18
N TYR A 60 -8.31 1.38 -2.32
CA TYR A 60 -9.00 0.10 -2.18
C TYR A 60 -9.74 -0.34 -3.47
N ARG A 61 -10.16 0.63 -4.28
CA ARG A 61 -10.80 0.42 -5.57
C ARG A 61 -9.85 -0.11 -6.66
N LEU A 62 -8.55 0.16 -6.58
CA LEU A 62 -7.58 -0.29 -7.58
C LEU A 62 -7.62 -1.81 -7.81
N PRO A 63 -7.45 -2.67 -6.79
CA PRO A 63 -7.49 -4.12 -6.98
C PRO A 63 -8.88 -4.61 -7.43
N ILE A 64 -9.97 -3.95 -7.03
CA ILE A 64 -11.34 -4.25 -7.49
C ILE A 64 -11.43 -4.05 -9.01
N MET A 65 -11.05 -2.87 -9.49
CA MET A 65 -11.15 -2.53 -10.91
C MET A 65 -10.22 -3.38 -11.77
N MET A 66 -9.01 -3.66 -11.29
CA MET A 66 -8.07 -4.55 -11.99
C MET A 66 -8.61 -5.97 -12.11
N ALA A 67 -9.18 -6.52 -11.02
CA ALA A 67 -9.77 -7.85 -11.02
C ALA A 67 -10.99 -7.95 -11.94
N SER A 68 -11.83 -6.93 -11.93
CA SER A 68 -13.04 -6.87 -12.77
C SER A 68 -12.69 -6.79 -14.26
N GLU A 69 -11.70 -5.98 -14.63
CA GLU A 69 -11.36 -5.72 -16.04
C GLU A 69 -10.45 -6.80 -16.64
N PHE A 70 -9.48 -7.29 -15.87
CA PHE A 70 -8.40 -8.13 -16.40
C PHE A 70 -8.29 -9.52 -15.76
N GLY A 71 -9.01 -9.77 -14.66
CA GLY A 71 -8.76 -10.93 -13.81
C GLY A 71 -9.09 -12.29 -14.45
N GLU A 72 -9.88 -12.33 -15.53
CA GLU A 72 -10.17 -13.59 -16.23
C GLU A 72 -8.93 -14.17 -16.92
N ASN A 73 -8.14 -13.33 -17.59
CA ASN A 73 -7.05 -13.78 -18.47
C ASN A 73 -5.65 -13.48 -17.93
N SER A 74 -5.55 -12.74 -16.83
CA SER A 74 -4.27 -12.25 -16.31
C SER A 74 -4.14 -12.47 -14.81
N THR A 75 -2.90 -12.55 -14.33
CA THR A 75 -2.61 -12.51 -12.89
C THR A 75 -2.62 -11.05 -12.43
N VAL A 76 -3.62 -10.69 -11.62
CA VAL A 76 -3.71 -9.36 -11.01
C VAL A 76 -2.89 -9.35 -9.73
N LEU A 77 -1.83 -8.55 -9.72
CA LEU A 77 -0.91 -8.40 -8.61
C LEU A 77 -1.10 -7.02 -7.97
N PHE A 78 -1.51 -7.01 -6.70
CA PHE A 78 -1.55 -5.79 -5.90
C PHE A 78 -0.41 -5.81 -4.90
N ILE A 79 0.61 -4.99 -5.13
CA ILE A 79 1.78 -4.93 -4.26
C ILE A 79 1.53 -3.91 -3.14
N VAL A 80 1.54 -4.41 -1.91
CA VAL A 80 1.27 -3.64 -0.70
C VAL A 80 2.56 -2.96 -0.24
N ASN A 81 2.58 -1.62 -0.29
CA ASN A 81 3.70 -0.85 0.24
C ASN A 81 3.65 -0.82 1.78
N ASP A 82 4.38 -1.73 2.40
CA ASP A 82 4.37 -2.01 3.84
C ASP A 82 5.67 -1.58 4.56
N GLN A 83 6.66 -1.08 3.83
CA GLN A 83 7.96 -0.61 4.32
C GLN A 83 7.97 0.82 4.90
N VAL A 84 6.79 1.42 5.04
CA VAL A 84 6.62 2.82 5.44
C VAL A 84 7.07 3.07 6.88
N HIS A 85 7.62 4.26 7.15
CA HIS A 85 7.90 4.72 8.51
C HIS A 85 6.79 5.65 9.05
N ARG A 86 6.36 5.43 10.30
CA ARG A 86 5.32 6.25 10.95
C ARG A 86 5.60 7.75 10.91
N ARG A 87 6.86 8.16 11.06
CA ARG A 87 7.25 9.59 11.11
C ARG A 87 6.96 10.33 9.81
N GLU A 88 6.88 9.60 8.71
CA GLU A 88 6.79 10.18 7.38
C GLU A 88 5.32 10.28 6.90
N GLN A 89 4.41 9.43 7.42
CA GLN A 89 3.09 9.24 6.81
C GLN A 89 1.98 8.98 7.85
N ILE A 90 1.25 10.04 8.25
CA ILE A 90 0.15 9.96 9.23
C ILE A 90 -0.99 9.02 8.79
N TRP A 91 -1.29 8.99 7.50
CA TRP A 91 -2.39 8.20 6.92
C TRP A 91 -2.23 6.69 7.15
N THR A 92 -1.03 6.20 7.47
CA THR A 92 -0.78 4.80 7.82
C THR A 92 -1.48 4.34 9.11
N ARG A 93 -2.00 5.29 9.90
CA ARG A 93 -2.60 5.05 11.22
C ARG A 93 -3.94 5.76 11.41
N ASP A 94 -4.38 6.47 10.39
CA ASP A 94 -5.57 7.31 10.45
C ASP A 94 -6.72 6.58 9.73
N PRO A 95 -7.72 6.05 10.45
CA PRO A 95 -8.94 5.56 9.84
C PRO A 95 -9.75 6.69 9.18
N ASN A 96 -9.31 7.95 9.26
CA ASN A 96 -9.93 9.14 8.71
C ASN A 96 -11.40 9.31 9.08
N LEU A 97 -11.72 9.08 10.35
CA LEU A 97 -13.08 9.20 10.83
C LEU A 97 -13.47 10.69 10.91
N TYR A 98 -14.40 11.10 10.05
CA TYR A 98 -15.03 12.41 10.13
C TYR A 98 -15.74 12.60 11.47
N PHE A 99 -15.70 13.83 11.98
CA PHE A 99 -16.34 14.19 13.24
C PHE A 99 -17.14 15.47 13.05
N ARG A 100 -18.47 15.34 13.05
CA ARG A 100 -19.40 16.47 12.92
C ARG A 100 -19.13 17.36 11.70
N GLY A 101 -18.93 16.76 10.53
CA GLY A 101 -18.60 17.47 9.29
C GLY A 101 -17.12 17.82 9.13
N VAL A 102 -16.29 17.59 10.16
CA VAL A 102 -14.87 17.95 10.14
C VAL A 102 -14.00 16.74 9.81
N ASN A 103 -13.16 16.90 8.79
CA ASN A 103 -12.15 15.93 8.38
C ASN A 103 -11.16 15.61 9.52
N SER A 104 -10.68 14.36 9.62
CA SER A 104 -9.73 13.92 10.67
C SER A 104 -8.51 14.83 10.79
N GLN A 105 -7.95 15.28 9.67
CA GLN A 105 -6.76 16.14 9.62
C GLN A 105 -6.99 17.53 10.23
N LEU A 106 -8.25 17.99 10.28
CA LEU A 106 -8.64 19.30 10.82
C LEU A 106 -9.21 19.19 12.24
N GLN A 107 -9.34 17.99 12.80
CA GLN A 107 -9.82 17.80 14.16
C GLN A 107 -8.74 18.12 15.19
N LYS A 108 -9.13 18.74 16.31
CA LYS A 108 -8.23 18.94 17.47
C LYS A 108 -7.76 17.61 18.09
N ASN A 109 -8.65 16.61 18.12
CA ASN A 109 -8.40 15.30 18.72
C ASN A 109 -8.89 14.18 17.79
N PRO A 110 -8.16 13.89 16.70
CA PRO A 110 -8.53 12.82 15.77
C PRO A 110 -8.35 11.44 16.40
N LEU A 111 -9.09 10.46 15.88
CA LEU A 111 -8.95 9.06 16.29
C LEU A 111 -7.82 8.41 15.51
N ILE A 112 -6.60 8.50 16.03
CA ILE A 112 -5.40 7.95 15.39
C ILE A 112 -4.90 6.72 16.13
N MET A 113 -4.58 5.66 15.39
CA MET A 113 -3.97 4.46 15.95
C MET A 113 -2.50 4.72 16.33
N LYS A 114 -2.08 4.19 17.48
CA LYS A 114 -0.70 4.26 17.94
C LYS A 114 0.06 3.03 17.44
N CYS A 115 1.29 3.24 17.01
CA CYS A 115 2.30 2.21 16.77
C CYS A 115 3.68 2.80 17.12
N ASP A 116 4.72 1.98 17.12
CA ASP A 116 6.08 2.42 17.43
C ASP A 116 6.53 3.59 16.50
N ARG A 117 7.18 4.61 17.08
CA ARG A 117 7.71 5.79 16.34
C ARG A 117 9.13 5.60 15.85
N ARG A 118 9.82 4.56 16.30
CA ARG A 118 11.25 4.33 16.06
C ARG A 118 11.48 3.18 15.08
N LYS A 119 10.44 2.40 14.76
CA LYS A 119 10.52 1.27 13.84
C LYS A 119 9.67 1.54 12.59
N PRO A 120 10.08 1.04 11.41
CA PRO A 120 9.17 0.92 10.28
C PRO A 120 8.03 -0.05 10.62
N LEU A 121 6.89 0.08 9.95
CA LEU A 121 5.65 -0.60 10.36
C LEU A 121 5.73 -2.13 10.29
N PHE A 122 6.51 -2.69 9.36
CA PHE A 122 6.76 -4.13 9.27
C PHE A 122 7.68 -4.69 10.39
N MET A 123 8.39 -3.82 11.10
CA MET A 123 9.20 -4.18 12.28
C MET A 123 8.53 -3.78 13.60
N ALA A 124 7.41 -3.04 13.54
CA ALA A 124 6.68 -2.60 14.72
C ALA A 124 5.73 -3.71 15.18
N ASP A 125 5.68 -3.95 16.48
CA ASP A 125 4.74 -4.91 17.07
C ASP A 125 3.29 -4.48 16.80
N PRO A 126 2.36 -5.44 16.64
CA PRO A 126 0.95 -5.12 16.48
C PRO A 126 0.38 -4.53 17.79
N PRO A 127 -0.73 -3.77 17.72
CA PRO A 127 -1.27 -3.05 18.87
C PRO A 127 -1.89 -4.00 19.91
N SER A 128 -1.53 -3.94 21.20
CA SER A 128 -2.08 -4.86 22.20
C SER A 128 -3.63 -4.90 22.27
N LYS A 129 -4.20 -6.04 22.67
CA LYS A 129 -5.65 -6.21 22.84
C LYS A 129 -6.27 -5.15 23.77
N ASP A 130 -5.63 -4.88 24.90
CA ASP A 130 -6.04 -3.81 25.83
C ASP A 130 -6.08 -2.43 25.18
N TYR A 131 -5.12 -2.14 24.30
CA TYR A 131 -5.11 -0.89 23.55
C TYR A 131 -6.26 -0.84 22.55
N LEU A 132 -6.52 -1.94 21.84
CA LEU A 132 -7.62 -2.04 20.87
C LEU A 132 -8.99 -1.86 21.56
N GLU A 133 -9.21 -2.43 22.74
CA GLU A 133 -10.45 -2.22 23.51
C GLU A 133 -10.66 -0.76 23.91
N LYS A 134 -9.58 -0.08 24.33
CA LYS A 134 -9.63 1.37 24.62
C LYS A 134 -9.89 2.18 23.34
N PHE A 135 -9.34 1.75 22.22
CA PHE A 135 -9.58 2.38 20.92
C PHE A 135 -11.03 2.20 20.46
N LYS A 136 -11.61 1.00 20.63
CA LYS A 136 -13.02 0.68 20.38
C LYS A 136 -13.96 1.62 21.12
N LYS A 137 -13.74 1.81 22.43
CA LYS A 137 -14.56 2.74 23.24
C LYS A 137 -14.53 4.17 22.71
N ARG A 138 -13.36 4.64 22.27
CA ARG A 138 -13.21 5.98 21.66
C ARG A 138 -13.88 6.08 20.29
N LEU A 139 -13.80 5.01 19.49
CA LEU A 139 -14.49 4.91 18.20
C LEU A 139 -16.01 5.01 18.39
N ILE A 140 -16.58 4.17 19.25
CA ILE A 140 -18.01 4.16 19.56
C ILE A 140 -18.47 5.54 20.03
N GLY A 141 -17.76 6.16 20.99
CA GLY A 141 -18.12 7.50 21.47
C GLY A 141 -18.11 8.56 20.37
N LYS A 142 -17.18 8.49 19.41
CA LYS A 142 -17.18 9.40 18.24
C LYS A 142 -18.37 9.13 17.30
N VAL A 143 -18.70 7.87 17.06
CA VAL A 143 -19.85 7.48 16.23
C VAL A 143 -21.17 7.96 16.86
N GLU A 144 -21.36 7.76 18.16
CA GLU A 144 -22.53 8.26 18.90
C GLU A 144 -22.66 9.79 18.79
N GLN A 145 -21.55 10.51 18.91
CA GLN A 145 -21.54 11.96 18.77
C GLN A 145 -21.85 12.41 17.33
N ASN A 146 -21.45 11.64 16.32
CA ASN A 146 -21.83 11.89 14.92
C ASN A 146 -23.33 11.65 14.70
N ILE A 147 -23.91 10.60 15.31
CA ILE A 147 -25.37 10.35 15.28
C ILE A 147 -26.14 11.52 15.91
N ILE A 148 -25.67 12.04 17.04
CA ILE A 148 -26.29 13.19 17.71
C ILE A 148 -26.22 14.43 16.80
N TRP A 149 -25.05 14.71 16.23
CA TRP A 149 -24.84 15.84 15.34
C TRP A 149 -25.67 15.75 14.06
N HIS A 150 -25.70 14.58 13.41
CA HIS A 150 -26.53 14.37 12.23
C HIS A 150 -28.00 14.70 12.53
N ASN A 151 -28.50 14.24 13.68
CA ASN A 151 -29.84 14.56 14.16
C ASN A 151 -30.01 16.00 14.62
N SER A 152 -28.98 16.80 14.89
CA SER A 152 -29.18 18.22 15.23
C SER A 152 -29.35 19.06 13.97
N ILE A 153 -28.64 18.73 12.89
CA ILE A 153 -28.61 19.55 11.67
C ILE A 153 -29.58 19.12 10.57
N ASN A 154 -30.03 17.86 10.55
CA ASN A 154 -30.91 17.35 9.49
C ASN A 154 -32.39 17.38 9.89
N LYS A 155 -33.29 17.68 8.95
CA LYS A 155 -34.75 17.62 9.20
C LYS A 155 -35.21 16.18 9.48
N ARG A 156 -34.77 15.23 8.64
CA ARG A 156 -35.05 13.80 8.81
C ARG A 156 -34.08 13.23 9.84
N LYS A 157 -34.62 12.81 10.99
CA LYS A 157 -33.83 12.21 12.07
C LYS A 157 -33.67 10.71 11.86
N LEU A 158 -32.52 10.17 12.27
CA LEU A 158 -32.27 8.74 12.37
C LEU A 158 -33.16 8.13 13.46
N THR A 159 -33.86 7.05 13.13
CA THR A 159 -34.72 6.33 14.08
C THR A 159 -33.89 5.56 15.11
N LYS A 160 -34.50 5.16 16.24
CA LYS A 160 -33.81 4.34 17.26
C LYS A 160 -33.22 3.06 16.67
N ASN A 161 -33.94 2.42 15.75
CA ASN A 161 -33.48 1.21 15.07
C ASN A 161 -32.25 1.46 14.20
N VAL A 162 -32.23 2.56 13.44
CA VAL A 162 -31.07 2.94 12.60
C VAL A 162 -29.85 3.23 13.47
N LYS A 163 -30.01 3.98 14.57
CA LYS A 163 -28.92 4.24 15.53
C LYS A 163 -28.33 2.94 16.07
N SER A 164 -29.19 2.00 16.48
CA SER A 164 -28.77 0.69 16.98
C SER A 164 -28.03 -0.12 15.92
N LYS A 165 -28.45 -0.07 14.65
CA LYS A 165 -27.75 -0.71 13.53
C LYS A 165 -26.35 -0.14 13.31
N ILE A 166 -26.19 1.19 13.24
CA ILE A 166 -24.87 1.83 13.07
C ILE A 166 -23.91 1.40 14.18
N LEU A 167 -24.35 1.41 15.44
CA LEU A 167 -23.51 0.99 16.57
C LEU A 167 -23.21 -0.51 16.53
N LYS A 168 -24.17 -1.35 16.10
CA LYS A 168 -23.93 -2.78 15.89
C LYS A 168 -22.88 -3.02 14.80
N ASN A 169 -22.98 -2.32 13.67
CA ASN A 169 -22.03 -2.41 12.55
C ASN A 169 -20.64 -1.94 12.99
N THR A 170 -20.56 -0.84 13.74
CA THR A 170 -19.30 -0.35 14.33
C THR A 170 -18.65 -1.40 15.23
N ASN A 171 -19.43 -2.04 16.11
CA ASN A 171 -18.92 -3.09 16.99
C ASN A 171 -18.44 -4.31 16.19
N SER A 172 -19.26 -4.80 15.26
CA SER A 172 -18.93 -5.97 14.44
C SER A 172 -17.68 -5.73 13.59
N LEU A 173 -17.55 -4.57 12.96
CA LEU A 173 -16.36 -4.18 12.20
C LEU A 173 -15.12 -4.16 13.10
N PHE A 174 -15.25 -3.61 14.31
CA PHE A 174 -14.13 -3.54 15.23
C PHE A 174 -13.74 -4.91 15.79
N ASP A 175 -14.72 -5.79 16.02
CA ASP A 175 -14.46 -7.16 16.46
C ASP A 175 -13.70 -7.92 15.36
N ASP A 176 -14.16 -7.82 14.12
CA ASP A 176 -13.44 -8.32 12.94
C ASP A 176 -12.02 -7.74 12.84
N PHE A 177 -11.85 -6.43 13.05
CA PHE A 177 -10.56 -5.75 13.03
C PHE A 177 -9.63 -6.24 14.13
N SER A 178 -10.12 -6.32 15.37
CA SER A 178 -9.35 -6.72 16.54
C SER A 178 -8.89 -8.17 16.44
N LEU A 179 -9.75 -9.08 15.95
CA LEU A 179 -9.43 -10.49 15.77
C LEU A 179 -8.22 -10.72 14.85
N GLN A 180 -7.90 -9.80 13.93
CA GLN A 180 -6.79 -9.99 13.01
C GLN A 180 -5.42 -10.01 13.70
N ILE A 181 -5.30 -9.44 14.90
CA ILE A 181 -4.04 -9.42 15.62
C ILE A 181 -3.54 -10.81 16.00
N ASP A 182 -4.45 -11.75 16.21
CA ASP A 182 -4.12 -13.11 16.69
C ASP A 182 -3.42 -13.96 15.61
N TYR A 183 -3.28 -13.43 14.39
CA TYR A 183 -2.76 -14.13 13.22
C TYR A 183 -1.44 -13.57 12.70
N VAL A 184 -0.88 -12.54 13.35
CA VAL A 184 0.23 -11.76 12.79
C VAL A 184 1.23 -11.35 13.87
N THR A 185 2.44 -10.99 13.45
CA THR A 185 3.55 -10.65 14.35
C THR A 185 4.00 -9.19 14.24
N ASN A 186 3.46 -8.42 13.29
CA ASN A 186 3.78 -7.01 13.13
C ASN A 186 2.57 -6.16 12.70
N TYR A 187 2.70 -4.86 12.86
CA TYR A 187 1.65 -3.87 12.61
C TYR A 187 1.23 -3.78 11.14
N SER A 188 2.18 -3.93 10.21
CA SER A 188 1.88 -3.87 8.77
C SER A 188 1.03 -5.05 8.34
N ASP A 189 1.41 -6.25 8.78
CA ASP A 189 0.67 -7.49 8.51
C ASP A 189 -0.73 -7.47 9.14
N PHE A 190 -0.86 -6.91 10.35
CA PHE A 190 -2.17 -6.69 10.99
C PHE A 190 -3.14 -5.94 10.09
N LEU A 191 -2.69 -4.81 9.52
CA LEU A 191 -3.53 -3.99 8.64
C LEU A 191 -3.75 -4.63 7.28
N ALA A 192 -2.69 -5.21 6.68
CA ALA A 192 -2.80 -5.89 5.39
C ALA A 192 -3.80 -7.06 5.48
N ARG A 193 -3.68 -7.90 6.52
CA ARG A 193 -4.59 -9.01 6.77
C ARG A 193 -6.04 -8.54 6.91
N PHE A 194 -6.29 -7.50 7.71
CA PHE A 194 -7.63 -6.92 7.83
C PHE A 194 -8.19 -6.47 6.48
N ASN A 195 -7.41 -5.75 5.69
CA ASN A 195 -7.90 -5.25 4.40
C ASN A 195 -8.15 -6.38 3.38
N ILE A 196 -7.33 -7.44 3.40
CA ILE A 196 -7.54 -8.65 2.57
C ILE A 196 -8.80 -9.40 3.02
N TYR A 197 -9.00 -9.56 4.33
CA TYR A 197 -10.21 -10.16 4.90
C TYR A 197 -11.47 -9.39 4.51
N ILE A 198 -11.44 -8.05 4.57
CA ILE A 198 -12.54 -7.22 4.10
C ILE A 198 -12.70 -7.31 2.58
N PHE A 199 -11.62 -7.49 1.80
CA PHE A 199 -11.71 -7.70 0.35
C PHE A 199 -12.45 -8.99 0.01
N GLN A 200 -12.18 -10.08 0.72
CA GLN A 200 -12.94 -11.33 0.59
C GLN A 200 -14.43 -11.13 0.86
N LYS A 201 -14.78 -10.35 1.89
CA LYS A 201 -16.18 -10.07 2.25
C LYS A 201 -16.89 -9.13 1.28
N SER A 202 -16.19 -8.11 0.79
CA SER A 202 -16.77 -7.07 -0.05
C SER A 202 -16.82 -7.46 -1.52
N ASN A 203 -15.87 -8.25 -1.99
CA ASN A 203 -15.70 -8.62 -3.39
C ASN A 203 -15.38 -10.12 -3.56
N PRO A 204 -16.26 -11.04 -3.10
CA PRO A 204 -15.97 -12.47 -3.09
C PRO A 204 -15.68 -13.03 -4.49
N ASP A 205 -16.42 -12.57 -5.51
CA ASP A 205 -16.28 -13.04 -6.90
C ASP A 205 -15.00 -12.52 -7.59
N LEU A 206 -14.36 -11.50 -7.02
CA LEU A 206 -13.12 -10.92 -7.52
C LEU A 206 -11.89 -11.32 -6.70
N TYR A 207 -12.09 -11.81 -5.46
CA TYR A 207 -11.00 -12.16 -4.57
C TYR A 207 -10.04 -13.19 -5.18
N ASP A 208 -10.59 -14.20 -5.85
CA ASP A 208 -9.83 -15.27 -6.50
C ASP A 208 -8.95 -14.80 -7.67
N LYS A 209 -9.16 -13.56 -8.12
CA LYS A 209 -8.44 -12.96 -9.25
C LYS A 209 -7.23 -12.15 -8.81
N VAL A 210 -7.15 -11.75 -7.54
CA VAL A 210 -6.10 -10.85 -7.00
C VAL A 210 -5.13 -11.59 -6.10
N LEU A 211 -3.84 -11.34 -6.30
CA LEU A 211 -2.77 -11.70 -5.38
C LEU A 211 -2.24 -10.46 -4.68
N PHE A 212 -2.28 -10.46 -3.35
CA PHE A 212 -1.68 -9.40 -2.54
C PHE A 212 -0.27 -9.80 -2.11
N VAL A 213 0.72 -8.95 -2.34
CA VAL A 213 2.12 -9.24 -1.98
C VAL A 213 2.77 -8.01 -1.38
N PRO A 214 3.37 -8.06 -0.19
CA PRO A 214 4.02 -6.89 0.40
C PRO A 214 5.41 -6.64 -0.19
N PHE A 215 5.81 -5.37 -0.27
CA PHE A 215 7.17 -4.98 -0.68
C PHE A 215 8.25 -5.65 0.17
N THR A 216 8.06 -5.72 1.49
CA THR A 216 9.08 -6.29 2.36
C THR A 216 9.36 -7.75 2.06
N GLU A 217 8.34 -8.53 1.70
CA GLU A 217 8.51 -9.94 1.37
C GLU A 217 9.13 -10.14 -0.02
N ILE A 218 8.89 -9.20 -0.95
CA ILE A 218 9.62 -9.16 -2.22
C ILE A 218 11.10 -8.92 -1.94
N MET A 219 11.43 -7.88 -1.16
CA MET A 219 12.81 -7.48 -0.87
C MET A 219 13.60 -8.60 -0.17
N LYS A 220 13.01 -9.28 0.83
CA LYS A 220 13.64 -10.45 1.50
C LYS A 220 14.08 -11.55 0.53
N ASN A 221 13.35 -11.69 -0.57
CA ASN A 221 13.60 -12.74 -1.55
C ASN A 221 14.37 -12.22 -2.78
N SER A 222 14.80 -10.96 -2.79
CA SER A 222 15.40 -10.29 -3.97
C SER A 222 16.91 -10.05 -3.85
N SER A 223 17.63 -10.92 -3.15
CA SER A 223 19.06 -10.73 -2.90
C SER A 223 19.88 -10.41 -4.15
N GLU A 224 19.76 -11.26 -5.18
CA GLU A 224 20.49 -11.08 -6.44
C GLU A 224 20.17 -9.75 -7.14
N PHE A 225 18.95 -9.23 -6.95
CA PHE A 225 18.56 -7.94 -7.54
C PHE A 225 19.22 -6.78 -6.81
N PHE A 226 19.45 -6.84 -5.50
CA PHE A 226 20.25 -5.83 -4.81
C PHE A 226 21.63 -5.70 -5.44
N ASP A 227 22.30 -6.82 -5.71
CA ASP A 227 23.64 -6.82 -6.31
C ASP A 227 23.61 -6.27 -7.74
N ILE A 228 22.59 -6.62 -8.52
CA ILE A 228 22.38 -6.04 -9.86
C ILE A 228 22.23 -4.51 -9.77
N PHE A 229 21.45 -4.00 -8.84
CA PHE A 229 21.25 -2.54 -8.68
C PHE A 229 22.49 -1.83 -8.14
N VAL A 230 23.26 -2.44 -7.24
CA VAL A 230 24.56 -1.91 -6.81
C VAL A 230 25.51 -1.81 -8.00
N ASN A 231 25.66 -2.89 -8.78
CA ASN A 231 26.55 -2.96 -9.95
C ASN A 231 26.14 -1.99 -11.08
N LYS A 232 24.86 -1.59 -11.12
CA LYS A 232 24.31 -0.67 -12.13
C LYS A 232 24.08 0.74 -11.60
N SER A 233 24.38 1.02 -10.33
CA SER A 233 24.10 2.30 -9.65
C SER A 233 24.56 3.53 -10.43
N VAL A 234 25.81 3.55 -10.92
CA VAL A 234 26.34 4.67 -11.72
C VAL A 234 25.51 4.91 -12.99
N GLN A 235 25.16 3.84 -13.71
CA GLN A 235 24.36 3.92 -14.95
C GLN A 235 22.92 4.39 -14.66
N ILE A 236 22.36 3.94 -13.53
CA ILE A 236 21.06 4.39 -13.04
C ILE A 236 21.11 5.89 -12.73
N ASN A 237 22.07 6.35 -11.93
CA ASN A 237 22.20 7.75 -11.56
C ASN A 237 22.42 8.67 -12.76
N GLN A 238 23.21 8.23 -13.75
CA GLN A 238 23.35 8.93 -15.03
C GLN A 238 22.00 9.08 -15.75
N SER A 239 21.21 8.00 -15.85
CA SER A 239 19.87 8.05 -16.46
C SER A 239 18.91 8.96 -15.69
N LEU A 240 18.96 8.92 -14.34
CA LEU A 240 18.18 9.80 -13.47
C LEU A 240 18.55 11.27 -13.67
N ASN A 241 19.83 11.62 -13.71
CA ASN A 241 20.30 13.00 -13.92
C ASN A 241 19.91 13.53 -15.30
N ARG A 242 20.02 12.70 -16.35
CA ARG A 242 19.49 13.05 -17.68
C ARG A 242 18.00 13.35 -17.64
N THR A 243 17.22 12.52 -16.93
CA THR A 243 15.78 12.72 -16.79
C THR A 243 15.44 13.98 -16.01
N ILE A 244 16.14 14.26 -14.90
CA ILE A 244 15.98 15.47 -14.09
C ILE A 244 16.25 16.71 -14.96
N ASN A 245 17.36 16.70 -15.72
CA ASN A 245 17.72 17.81 -16.60
C ASN A 245 16.72 17.99 -17.75
N PHE A 246 16.24 16.90 -18.37
CA PHE A 246 15.17 16.95 -19.35
C PHE A 246 13.89 17.57 -18.76
N GLN A 247 13.46 17.13 -17.56
CA GLN A 247 12.25 17.65 -16.91
C GLN A 247 12.38 19.15 -16.63
N LYS A 248 13.52 19.60 -16.10
CA LYS A 248 13.79 21.02 -15.85
C LYS A 248 13.77 21.86 -17.12
N ILE A 249 14.46 21.44 -18.18
CA ILE A 249 14.54 22.17 -19.46
C ILE A 249 13.14 22.30 -20.09
N ASN A 250 12.28 21.28 -19.93
CA ASN A 250 10.93 21.25 -20.48
C ASN A 250 9.86 21.79 -19.53
N SER A 251 10.24 22.48 -18.44
CA SER A 251 9.30 23.03 -17.45
C SER A 251 8.31 22.01 -16.86
N LEU A 252 8.74 20.74 -16.75
CA LEU A 252 8.04 19.70 -16.03
C LEU A 252 8.48 19.71 -14.56
N VAL A 253 7.61 19.23 -13.66
CA VAL A 253 8.00 19.09 -12.25
C VAL A 253 9.05 17.97 -12.15
N PRO A 254 10.28 18.27 -11.70
CA PRO A 254 11.35 17.29 -11.72
C PRO A 254 11.13 16.20 -10.66
N TYR A 255 11.72 15.03 -10.89
CA TYR A 255 11.77 13.95 -9.90
C TYR A 255 12.49 14.39 -8.62
N LYS A 256 13.62 15.09 -8.76
CA LYS A 256 14.39 15.70 -7.68
C LYS A 256 14.85 17.09 -8.08
N ASP A 257 14.96 17.97 -7.10
CA ASP A 257 15.40 19.36 -7.32
C ASP A 257 16.88 19.45 -7.71
N ASN A 258 17.72 18.55 -7.19
CA ASN A 258 19.15 18.51 -7.43
C ASN A 258 19.54 17.26 -8.23
N GLU A 259 20.69 17.34 -8.89
CA GLU A 259 21.35 16.15 -9.45
C GLU A 259 21.70 15.17 -8.32
N ILE A 260 21.72 13.89 -8.67
CA ILE A 260 22.06 12.78 -7.80
C ILE A 260 23.55 12.49 -7.98
N GLU A 261 24.27 12.33 -6.87
CA GLU A 261 25.69 11.97 -6.93
C GLU A 261 25.85 10.58 -7.58
N LEU A 262 26.87 10.41 -8.42
CA LEU A 262 27.07 9.13 -9.11
C LEU A 262 27.42 7.99 -8.14
N SER A 263 27.97 8.33 -6.97
CA SER A 263 28.27 7.43 -5.86
C SER A 263 27.06 7.02 -5.03
N ASP A 264 25.91 7.69 -5.18
CA ASP A 264 24.70 7.34 -4.41
C ASP A 264 24.16 5.98 -4.84
N LEU A 265 23.73 5.17 -3.88
CA LEU A 265 23.02 3.93 -4.20
C LEU A 265 21.51 4.16 -4.22
N PRO A 266 20.78 3.67 -5.25
CA PRO A 266 19.32 3.74 -5.33
C PRO A 266 18.64 2.70 -4.40
N LEU A 267 19.25 2.46 -3.24
CA LEU A 267 18.87 1.46 -2.25
C LEU A 267 18.80 2.09 -0.87
N TRP A 268 18.18 1.36 0.05
CA TRP A 268 18.08 1.71 1.46
C TRP A 268 18.54 0.53 2.31
N ALA A 269 19.13 0.84 3.47
CA ALA A 269 19.35 -0.12 4.54
C ALA A 269 18.54 0.29 5.77
N TYR A 270 17.90 -0.66 6.43
CA TYR A 270 17.36 -0.48 7.77
C TYR A 270 18.30 -1.16 8.76
N CYS A 271 18.96 -0.34 9.57
CA CYS A 271 19.90 -0.80 10.57
C CYS A 271 19.17 -1.57 11.68
N SER A 272 19.59 -2.79 12.00
CA SER A 272 18.99 -3.62 13.06
C SER A 272 19.10 -2.97 14.45
N LYS A 273 20.19 -2.22 14.71
CA LYS A 273 20.42 -1.55 16.00
C LYS A 273 19.47 -0.36 16.22
N CYS A 274 19.36 0.53 15.23
CA CYS A 274 18.65 1.81 15.40
C CYS A 274 17.28 1.87 14.69
N ASN A 275 16.95 0.86 13.88
CA ASN A 275 15.73 0.76 13.06
C ASN A 275 15.48 1.95 12.13
N ARG A 276 16.54 2.72 11.82
CA ARG A 276 16.48 3.84 10.89
C ARG A 276 16.90 3.43 9.51
N ARG A 277 16.23 4.04 8.53
CA ARG A 277 16.55 3.94 7.12
C ARG A 277 17.72 4.86 6.79
N VAL A 278 18.75 4.32 6.15
CA VAL A 278 19.97 5.04 5.75
C VAL A 278 20.36 4.67 4.32
N ARG A 279 21.04 5.58 3.62
CA ARG A 279 21.59 5.28 2.30
C ARG A 279 22.90 4.50 2.48
N PRO A 280 23.05 3.33 1.83
CA PRO A 280 24.34 2.68 1.74
C PRO A 280 25.25 3.40 0.73
N GLU A 281 26.55 3.15 0.84
CA GLU A 281 27.61 3.68 -0.02
C GLU A 281 28.62 2.57 -0.34
N ILE A 282 29.34 2.72 -1.45
CA ILE A 282 30.44 1.81 -1.82
C ILE A 282 31.74 2.34 -1.21
N LYS A 283 32.44 1.50 -0.43
CA LYS A 283 33.79 1.77 0.09
C LYS A 283 34.74 0.61 -0.24
N GLY A 284 35.66 0.86 -1.16
CA GLY A 284 36.51 -0.20 -1.72
C GLY A 284 35.65 -1.27 -2.40
N ASP A 285 35.87 -2.54 -2.03
CA ASP A 285 35.13 -3.67 -2.58
C ASP A 285 33.83 -4.00 -1.80
N SER A 286 33.47 -3.20 -0.80
CA SER A 286 32.32 -3.44 0.08
C SER A 286 31.25 -2.38 -0.07
N THR A 287 29.99 -2.78 0.06
CA THR A 287 28.88 -1.84 0.27
C THR A 287 28.61 -1.74 1.77
N ILE A 288 28.66 -0.53 2.32
CA ILE A 288 28.44 -0.29 3.75
C ILE A 288 27.38 0.78 3.98
N PHE A 289 26.93 0.92 5.21
CA PHE A 289 26.18 2.08 5.67
C PHE A 289 26.56 2.43 7.12
N TRP A 290 26.25 3.64 7.54
CA TRP A 290 26.56 4.12 8.89
C TRP A 290 25.34 4.05 9.81
N CYS A 291 25.50 3.40 10.96
CA CYS A 291 24.45 3.31 11.96
C CYS A 291 24.23 4.68 12.63
N CYS A 292 22.99 5.18 12.65
CA CYS A 292 22.69 6.50 13.20
C CYS A 292 22.81 6.62 14.73
N SER A 293 22.99 5.52 15.47
CA SER A 293 23.06 5.57 16.94
C SER A 293 24.47 5.57 17.49
N ASP A 294 25.40 4.88 16.83
CA ASP A 294 26.78 4.69 17.30
C ASP A 294 27.82 5.08 16.24
N GLU A 295 27.39 5.56 15.07
CA GLU A 295 28.26 5.96 13.95
C GLU A 295 29.24 4.86 13.52
N THR A 296 28.88 3.60 13.74
CA THR A 296 29.67 2.46 13.27
C THR A 296 29.28 2.09 11.84
N ALA A 297 30.29 1.78 11.02
CA ALA A 297 30.07 1.19 9.71
C ALA A 297 29.49 -0.22 9.84
N GLN A 298 28.50 -0.53 9.02
CA GLN A 298 27.81 -1.81 8.94
C GLN A 298 27.84 -2.30 7.50
N ILE A 299 27.97 -3.61 7.29
CA ILE A 299 28.00 -4.21 5.96
C ILE A 299 26.57 -4.28 5.40
N PHE A 300 26.42 -3.96 4.12
CA PHE A 300 25.16 -4.06 3.37
C PHE A 300 25.12 -5.35 2.56
N ASP A 301 24.88 -6.48 3.23
CA ASP A 301 24.73 -7.79 2.58
C ASP A 301 23.70 -8.68 3.31
N ASP A 302 23.47 -9.88 2.78
CA ASP A 302 22.56 -10.88 3.36
C ASP A 302 23.07 -11.54 4.63
N SER A 303 24.36 -11.45 4.93
CA SER A 303 24.93 -12.07 6.13
C SER A 303 24.63 -11.25 7.39
N SER A 304 24.23 -9.98 7.20
CA SER A 304 23.91 -9.07 8.28
C SER A 304 22.45 -9.20 8.77
N ASP A 305 22.21 -8.88 10.04
CA ASP A 305 20.84 -8.74 10.60
C ASP A 305 20.08 -7.53 10.04
N ASN A 306 20.67 -6.77 9.11
CA ASN A 306 20.08 -5.55 8.57
C ASN A 306 19.11 -5.86 7.44
N PHE A 307 18.07 -5.04 7.32
CA PHE A 307 17.10 -5.21 6.25
C PHE A 307 17.47 -4.34 5.05
N ARG A 308 17.75 -4.98 3.92
CA ARG A 308 17.99 -4.32 2.62
C ARG A 308 16.65 -3.98 1.97
N ALA A 309 16.52 -2.76 1.46
CA ALA A 309 15.28 -2.27 0.88
C ALA A 309 15.51 -1.51 -0.44
N PHE A 310 14.60 -1.70 -1.38
CA PHE A 310 14.59 -0.91 -2.61
C PHE A 310 14.03 0.49 -2.33
N ASP A 311 14.63 1.51 -2.94
CA ASP A 311 13.96 2.80 -3.05
C ASP A 311 12.87 2.78 -4.12
N VAL A 312 12.21 3.92 -4.32
CA VAL A 312 11.08 4.02 -5.25
C VAL A 312 11.48 3.74 -6.71
N ILE A 313 12.69 4.14 -7.14
CA ILE A 313 13.17 3.88 -8.50
C ILE A 313 13.43 2.38 -8.64
N THR A 314 14.12 1.81 -7.67
CA THR A 314 14.54 0.42 -7.71
C THR A 314 13.36 -0.55 -7.62
N ILE A 315 12.38 -0.29 -6.77
CA ILE A 315 11.21 -1.18 -6.66
C ILE A 315 10.34 -1.14 -7.92
N GLU A 316 10.09 0.05 -8.50
CA GLU A 316 9.31 0.11 -9.74
C GLU A 316 10.07 -0.45 -10.95
N THR A 317 11.40 -0.32 -10.96
CA THR A 317 12.26 -0.98 -11.96
C THR A 317 12.21 -2.49 -11.79
N PHE A 318 12.34 -2.99 -10.56
CA PHE A 318 12.21 -4.42 -10.25
C PHE A 318 10.86 -4.97 -10.72
N THR A 319 9.76 -4.28 -10.41
CA THR A 319 8.43 -4.74 -10.84
C THR A 319 8.22 -4.59 -12.35
N GLY A 320 9.01 -3.76 -13.04
CA GLY A 320 9.13 -3.75 -14.49
C GLY A 320 9.73 -5.03 -15.08
N PHE A 321 10.64 -5.70 -14.35
CA PHE A 321 11.20 -6.98 -14.78
C PHE A 321 10.18 -8.11 -14.79
N LEU A 322 9.04 -7.97 -14.11
CA LEU A 322 7.91 -8.91 -14.24
C LEU A 322 7.31 -8.94 -15.65
N ASN A 323 7.71 -7.98 -16.50
CA ASN A 323 7.19 -7.71 -17.82
C ASN A 323 5.65 -7.56 -17.80
N PRO A 324 5.11 -6.59 -17.04
CA PRO A 324 3.68 -6.44 -16.92
C PRO A 324 3.07 -5.84 -18.19
N THR A 325 1.94 -6.41 -18.62
CA THR A 325 1.16 -5.91 -19.76
C THR A 325 0.61 -4.51 -19.45
N VAL A 326 0.17 -4.31 -18.21
CA VAL A 326 -0.36 -3.03 -17.73
C VAL A 326 0.08 -2.78 -16.29
N ARG A 327 0.46 -1.53 -16.03
CA ARG A 327 0.60 -0.97 -14.68
C ARG A 327 -0.55 0.00 -14.40
N VAL A 328 -1.39 -0.33 -13.43
CA VAL A 328 -2.52 0.50 -13.01
C VAL A 328 -2.08 1.42 -11.86
N VAL A 329 -2.27 2.72 -12.02
CA VAL A 329 -1.83 3.74 -11.05
C VAL A 329 -2.96 4.70 -10.69
N GLY A 330 -2.98 5.22 -9.46
CA GLY A 330 -3.91 6.30 -9.10
C GLY A 330 -3.54 7.66 -9.71
N ASN A 331 -2.25 7.89 -10.01
CA ASN A 331 -1.75 9.05 -10.74
C ASN A 331 -0.35 8.75 -11.29
N ILE A 332 0.06 9.43 -12.36
CA ILE A 332 1.43 9.42 -12.86
C ILE A 332 2.28 10.33 -11.97
N LYS A 333 3.39 9.80 -11.44
CA LYS A 333 4.28 10.54 -10.53
C LYS A 333 5.46 11.11 -11.31
N ASN A 334 6.11 12.14 -10.78
CA ASN A 334 7.27 12.77 -11.43
C ASN A 334 8.43 11.79 -11.63
N TYR A 335 8.55 10.76 -10.78
CA TYR A 335 9.54 9.69 -10.94
C TYR A 335 9.17 8.64 -11.99
N SER A 336 7.92 8.59 -12.48
CA SER A 336 7.48 7.54 -13.41
C SER A 336 8.27 7.57 -14.72
N LEU A 337 8.57 8.76 -15.25
CA LEU A 337 9.45 8.91 -16.42
C LEU A 337 10.89 8.45 -16.13
N ALA A 338 11.38 8.72 -14.92
CA ALA A 338 12.72 8.32 -14.52
C ALA A 338 12.85 6.79 -14.45
N VAL A 339 11.85 6.11 -13.91
CA VAL A 339 11.76 4.63 -13.93
C VAL A 339 11.74 4.08 -15.36
N ASP A 340 10.94 4.69 -16.25
CA ASP A 340 10.84 4.25 -17.65
C ASP A 340 12.19 4.34 -18.37
N ASN A 341 12.91 5.45 -18.16
CA ASN A 341 14.23 5.66 -18.73
C ASN A 341 15.25 4.69 -18.14
N VAL A 342 15.21 4.40 -16.83
CA VAL A 342 16.08 3.38 -16.21
C VAL A 342 15.82 2.00 -16.81
N LEU A 343 14.55 1.58 -16.93
CA LEU A 343 14.18 0.32 -17.57
C LEU A 343 14.72 0.24 -19.00
N LYS A 344 14.51 1.29 -19.80
CA LYS A 344 14.88 1.32 -21.21
C LYS A 344 16.39 1.44 -21.43
N GLU A 345 17.04 2.39 -20.77
CA GLU A 345 18.44 2.77 -21.04
C GLU A 345 19.44 1.87 -20.32
N VAL A 346 19.14 1.44 -19.09
CA VAL A 346 20.08 0.66 -18.26
C VAL A 346 19.84 -0.83 -18.40
N PHE A 347 18.56 -1.25 -18.43
CA PHE A 347 18.19 -2.66 -18.41
C PHE A 347 17.64 -3.17 -19.76
N ASN A 348 17.43 -2.30 -20.75
CA ASN A 348 16.86 -2.66 -22.05
C ASN A 348 15.49 -3.38 -21.95
N PHE A 349 14.64 -2.92 -21.04
CA PHE A 349 13.25 -3.35 -20.89
C PHE A 349 12.30 -2.30 -21.48
N SER A 350 11.23 -2.76 -22.12
CA SER A 350 10.12 -1.89 -22.50
C SER A 350 9.34 -1.48 -21.24
N PRO A 351 9.13 -0.17 -21.01
CA PRO A 351 8.30 0.27 -19.91
C PRO A 351 6.85 -0.22 -20.09
N PRO A 352 6.17 -0.62 -19.01
CA PRO A 352 4.80 -1.11 -19.12
C PRO A 352 3.82 0.03 -19.45
N LYS A 353 2.75 -0.29 -20.17
CA LYS A 353 1.65 0.65 -20.40
C LYS A 353 1.04 1.05 -19.06
N ARG A 354 0.90 2.35 -18.81
CA ARG A 354 0.20 2.86 -17.61
C ARG A 354 -1.26 3.15 -17.92
N ILE A 355 -2.16 2.65 -17.06
CA ILE A 355 -3.56 3.05 -17.03
C ILE A 355 -3.81 3.80 -15.72
N VAL A 356 -4.38 5.00 -15.81
CA VAL A 356 -4.67 5.82 -14.64
C VAL A 356 -6.11 5.60 -14.20
N LEU A 357 -6.31 5.25 -12.93
CA LEU A 357 -7.62 5.27 -12.27
C LEU A 357 -7.71 6.55 -11.44
N SER A 358 -7.99 7.68 -12.10
CA SER A 358 -8.03 9.01 -11.47
C SER A 358 -9.34 9.32 -10.76
N SER A 359 -10.39 8.51 -10.99
CA SER A 359 -11.71 8.68 -10.41
C SER A 359 -11.71 8.36 -8.91
N LYS A 360 -11.75 9.42 -8.09
CA LYS A 360 -11.77 9.33 -6.63
C LYS A 360 -13.18 9.07 -6.12
N PRO A 361 -13.46 7.96 -5.42
CA PRO A 361 -14.76 7.72 -4.84
C PRO A 361 -15.15 8.83 -3.86
N ILE A 362 -16.42 9.26 -3.88
CA ILE A 362 -16.97 10.22 -2.92
C ILE A 362 -17.93 9.47 -2.02
N PHE A 363 -17.63 9.45 -0.73
CA PHE A 363 -18.47 8.84 0.29
C PHE A 363 -19.33 9.89 0.97
N LYS A 364 -20.64 9.62 1.06
CA LYS A 364 -21.60 10.41 1.81
C LYS A 364 -22.12 9.57 2.98
N GLY A 365 -21.68 9.94 4.19
CA GLY A 365 -22.11 9.33 5.45
C GLY A 365 -22.78 10.34 6.39
N ILE A 366 -23.21 9.86 7.56
CA ILE A 366 -23.89 10.69 8.55
C ILE A 366 -23.00 11.83 9.08
N ALA A 367 -21.67 11.70 8.96
CA ALA A 367 -20.68 12.62 9.49
C ALA A 367 -20.00 13.52 8.45
N THR A 368 -20.23 13.32 7.15
CA THR A 368 -19.45 13.95 6.06
C THR A 368 -20.07 15.23 5.51
N GLY A 369 -21.26 15.63 5.97
CA GLY A 369 -22.01 16.77 5.41
C GLY A 369 -22.61 16.48 4.03
N ASP A 370 -23.15 17.51 3.38
CA ASP A 370 -23.96 17.37 2.15
C ASP A 370 -23.18 16.95 0.91
N THR A 371 -21.93 17.40 0.80
CA THR A 371 -21.05 17.17 -0.35
C THR A 371 -20.37 15.80 -0.34
N GLY A 372 -20.38 15.10 0.81
CA GLY A 372 -19.55 13.92 1.02
C GLY A 372 -18.05 14.25 1.10
N CYS A 373 -17.21 13.22 1.10
CA CYS A 373 -15.76 13.34 1.12
C CYS A 373 -15.05 12.39 0.14
N GLU A 374 -13.97 12.86 -0.46
CA GLU A 374 -13.13 12.09 -1.40
C GLU A 374 -12.07 11.22 -0.70
N ASP A 375 -11.80 11.50 0.56
CA ASP A 375 -10.71 10.90 1.31
C ASP A 375 -11.19 9.92 2.39
N ALA A 376 -12.46 9.51 2.35
CA ALA A 376 -12.95 8.42 3.18
C ALA A 376 -12.05 7.19 3.04
N THR A 377 -11.76 6.54 4.18
CA THR A 377 -11.08 5.24 4.18
C THR A 377 -12.09 4.12 4.15
N LEU A 378 -11.64 2.94 3.71
CA LEU A 378 -12.36 1.69 3.83
C LEU A 378 -12.95 1.52 5.25
N PHE A 379 -12.11 1.70 6.27
CA PHE A 379 -12.52 1.54 7.66
C PHE A 379 -13.65 2.50 8.05
N SER A 380 -13.55 3.78 7.69
CA SER A 380 -14.58 4.76 8.02
C SER A 380 -15.91 4.49 7.32
N SER A 381 -15.88 4.01 6.08
CA SER A 381 -17.10 3.75 5.30
C SER A 381 -17.84 2.50 5.78
N LEU A 382 -17.12 1.47 6.23
CA LEU A 382 -17.70 0.22 6.75
C LEU A 382 -18.44 0.38 8.08
N ILE A 383 -18.29 1.52 8.76
CA ILE A 383 -19.14 1.87 9.92
C ILE A 383 -20.60 2.01 9.48
N GLU A 384 -20.82 2.44 8.24
CA GLU A 384 -22.13 2.85 7.74
C GLU A 384 -22.64 2.03 6.54
N ILE A 385 -21.81 1.13 6.00
CA ILE A 385 -22.14 0.32 4.83
C ILE A 385 -21.65 -1.11 5.05
N GLU A 386 -22.52 -2.09 4.80
CA GLU A 386 -22.13 -3.50 4.75
C GLU A 386 -21.03 -3.76 3.68
N PRO A 387 -20.06 -4.65 3.94
CA PRO A 387 -18.92 -4.86 3.03
C PRO A 387 -19.29 -5.10 1.57
N ARG A 388 -20.27 -5.98 1.31
CA ARG A 388 -20.69 -6.32 -0.06
C ARG A 388 -21.31 -5.14 -0.79
N VAL A 389 -22.13 -4.36 -0.09
CA VAL A 389 -22.78 -3.16 -0.63
C VAL A 389 -21.74 -2.08 -0.96
N LEU A 390 -20.67 -1.97 -0.15
CA LEU A 390 -19.55 -1.08 -0.46
C LEU A 390 -18.77 -1.55 -1.71
N GLY A 391 -18.52 -2.85 -1.83
CA GLY A 391 -17.87 -3.44 -3.02
C GLY A 391 -18.64 -3.15 -4.30
N ASP A 392 -19.95 -3.41 -4.30
CA ASP A 392 -20.84 -3.15 -5.44
C ASP A 392 -20.85 -1.66 -5.83
N GLN A 393 -20.88 -0.74 -4.85
CA GLN A 393 -20.84 0.70 -5.11
C GLN A 393 -19.47 1.19 -5.65
N LEU A 394 -18.39 0.46 -5.39
CA LEU A 394 -17.04 0.77 -5.91
C LEU A 394 -16.84 0.28 -7.35
N LEU A 395 -17.66 -0.67 -7.82
CA LEU A 395 -17.66 -1.24 -9.17
C LEU A 395 -18.36 -0.35 -10.22
N THR A 396 -18.28 0.97 -10.10
CA THR A 396 -18.64 1.87 -11.22
C THR A 396 -17.56 1.86 -12.30
N LYS A 397 -17.94 2.28 -13.51
CA LYS A 397 -17.04 2.29 -14.67
C LYS A 397 -15.73 3.02 -14.38
N TRP A 398 -14.67 2.59 -15.06
CA TRP A 398 -13.30 3.10 -14.85
C TRP A 398 -13.19 4.63 -14.81
N ASN A 399 -13.84 5.29 -15.76
CA ASN A 399 -13.78 6.75 -15.93
C ASN A 399 -14.84 7.53 -15.13
N GLU A 400 -15.68 6.84 -14.36
CA GLU A 400 -16.74 7.46 -13.57
C GLU A 400 -16.36 7.50 -12.09
N THR A 401 -16.65 8.62 -11.43
CA THR A 401 -16.44 8.78 -9.99
C THR A 401 -17.55 8.07 -9.22
N PRO A 402 -17.25 7.00 -8.44
CA PRO A 402 -18.24 6.35 -7.60
C PRO A 402 -18.84 7.34 -6.59
N LYS A 403 -20.16 7.40 -6.52
CA LYS A 403 -20.90 8.19 -5.51
C LYS A 403 -21.47 7.22 -4.47
N ILE A 404 -20.70 7.00 -3.42
CA ILE A 404 -20.99 6.00 -2.40
C ILE A 404 -21.86 6.64 -1.32
N LYS A 405 -22.98 6.00 -0.97
CA LYS A 405 -23.89 6.48 0.06
C LYS A 405 -24.01 5.48 1.20
N SER A 406 -23.97 6.01 2.42
CA SER A 406 -24.35 5.31 3.64
C SER A 406 -25.74 4.70 3.50
N GLU A 407 -25.94 3.51 4.07
CA GLU A 407 -27.22 2.80 4.03
C GLU A 407 -28.29 3.45 4.92
N PHE A 408 -27.92 4.50 5.64
CA PHE A 408 -28.72 5.11 6.70
C PHE A 408 -29.21 6.53 6.39
N ILE A 409 -28.89 7.09 5.20
CA ILE A 409 -29.23 8.47 4.80
C ILE A 409 -30.10 8.56 3.55
#